data_AF-A0A512HH26-F1
#
_entry.id   AF-A0A512HH26-F1
#
_cell.length_a   1.000
_cell.length_b   1.000
_cell.length_c   1.000
_cell.angle_alpha   90.00
_cell.angle_beta   90.00
_cell.angle_gamma   90.00
#
_symmetry.space_group_name_H-M   'P 1'
#
loop_
_entity.id
_entity.type
_entity.pdbx_description
1 polymer ?
#
loop_
_entity_poly.entity_id
_entity_poly.type
_entity_poly.pdbx_seq_one_letter_code
_entity_poly.pdbx_strand_id
1 'polypeptide(L)' 'MVTADGFRRVITHVFVAGDEYLASDAVFGVKQSLIIPFERVDSADEMWRADFDFVLCATGEAKG' A
#
# COMPACT_ATOMS: atom_id res chain seq x y z
N MET A 1 3.70 -5.17 -6.36
CA MET A 1 4.21 -6.43 -5.77
C MET A 1 5.55 -6.14 -5.11
N VAL A 2 5.83 -6.73 -3.95
CA VAL A 2 7.09 -6.53 -3.20
C VAL A 2 7.71 -7.89 -2.84
N THR A 3 9.02 -8.02 -3.04
CA THR A 3 9.81 -9.23 -2.79
C THR A 3 11.18 -8.88 -2.22
N ALA A 4 11.70 -9.72 -1.33
CA ALA A 4 13.07 -9.69 -0.83
C ALA A 4 13.52 -11.11 -0.46
N ASP A 5 14.82 -11.39 -0.59
CA ASP A 5 15.39 -12.70 -0.27
C ASP A 5 15.20 -13.05 1.21
N GLY A 6 14.70 -14.27 1.48
CA GLY A 6 14.39 -14.71 2.85
C GLY A 6 13.03 -14.23 3.39
N PHE A 7 12.25 -13.48 2.61
CA PHE A 7 10.94 -12.98 3.01
C PHE A 7 9.79 -13.53 2.16
N ARG A 8 8.59 -13.56 2.73
CA ARG A 8 7.37 -13.92 2.01
C ARG A 8 6.95 -12.78 1.07
N ARG A 9 6.67 -13.11 -0.19
CA ARG A 9 6.14 -12.17 -1.20
C ARG A 9 4.83 -11.55 -0.73
N VAL A 10 4.67 -10.24 -0.97
CA VAL A 10 3.40 -9.52 -0.80
C VAL A 10 2.89 -9.02 -2.15
N ILE A 11 1.64 -9.39 -2.46
CA ILE A 11 0.86 -8.83 -3.56
C ILE A 11 -0.20 -7.93 -2.92
N THR A 12 -0.17 -6.65 -3.24
CA THR A 12 -1.06 -5.64 -2.65
C THR A 12 -1.13 -4.41 -3.56
N HIS A 13 -2.09 -3.52 -3.25
CA HIS A 13 -2.35 -2.26 -3.92
C HIS A 13 -2.67 -1.24 -2.81
N VAL A 14 -2.09 -0.04 -2.89
CA VAL A 14 -2.47 1.12 -2.07
C VAL A 14 -3.48 1.98 -2.81
N PHE A 15 -4.44 2.55 -2.09
CA PHE A 15 -5.53 3.36 -2.64
C PHE A 15 -5.38 4.81 -2.16
N VAL A 16 -5.79 5.77 -2.97
CA VAL A 16 -5.77 7.18 -2.57
C VAL A 16 -6.96 7.49 -1.66
N ALA A 17 -6.71 8.22 -0.58
CA ALA A 17 -7.76 8.66 0.34
C ALA A 17 -8.74 9.63 -0.35
N GLY A 18 -10.04 9.44 -0.08
CA GLY A 18 -11.10 10.31 -0.61
C GLY A 18 -11.61 9.92 -2.00
N ASP A 19 -11.15 8.81 -2.57
CA ASP A 19 -11.71 8.28 -3.82
C ASP A 19 -13.16 7.79 -3.62
N GLU A 20 -14.06 8.26 -4.48
CA GLU A 20 -15.51 8.01 -4.43
C GLU A 20 -15.86 6.51 -4.53
N TYR A 21 -14.97 5.71 -5.14
CA TYR A 21 -15.18 4.28 -5.32
C TYR A 21 -14.67 3.43 -4.14
N LEU A 22 -14.00 4.01 -3.14
CA LEU A 22 -13.53 3.28 -1.95
C LEU A 22 -14.66 2.58 -1.19
N ALA A 23 -15.84 3.22 -1.12
CA ALA A 23 -17.01 2.68 -0.42
C ALA A 23 -17.82 1.71 -1.30
N SER A 24 -17.58 1.72 -2.62
CA SER A 24 -18.26 0.88 -3.60
C SER A 24 -17.42 -0.33 -4.02
N ASP A 25 -16.38 -0.67 -3.25
CA ASP A 25 -15.44 -1.77 -3.55
C ASP A 25 -16.17 -3.09 -3.80
N ALA A 26 -16.36 -3.41 -5.08
CA ALA A 26 -17.12 -4.57 -5.54
C ALA A 26 -16.42 -5.92 -5.21
N VAL A 27 -15.21 -5.89 -4.66
CA VAL A 27 -14.36 -7.09 -4.45
C VAL A 27 -13.92 -7.28 -3.00
N PHE A 28 -14.41 -6.48 -2.04
CA PHE A 28 -14.09 -6.55 -0.60
C PHE A 28 -12.57 -6.60 -0.28
N GLY A 29 -11.73 -6.06 -1.17
CA GLY A 29 -10.27 -6.16 -1.11
C GLY A 29 -9.61 -4.96 -0.42
N VAL A 30 -10.33 -3.85 -0.26
CA VAL A 30 -9.81 -2.63 0.35
C VAL A 30 -9.71 -2.79 1.86
N LYS A 31 -8.47 -2.75 2.38
CA LYS A 31 -8.21 -2.60 3.81
C LYS A 31 -7.93 -1.14 4.11
N GLN A 32 -8.45 -0.63 5.22
CA GLN A 32 -8.24 0.76 5.65
C GLN A 32 -6.75 1.13 5.75
N SER A 33 -5.90 0.18 6.17
CA SER A 33 -4.45 0.36 6.24
C SER A 33 -3.74 0.51 4.89
N LEU A 34 -4.46 0.32 3.77
CA LEU A 34 -3.94 0.48 2.41
C LEU A 34 -4.45 1.77 1.76
N ILE A 35 -5.26 2.56 2.45
CA ILE A 35 -5.74 3.86 1.97
C ILE A 35 -4.82 4.95 2.52
N ILE A 36 -4.17 5.71 1.65
CA ILE A 36 -3.21 6.75 2.05
C ILE A 36 -3.47 8.08 1.34
N PRO A 37 -3.11 9.21 1.97
CA PRO A 37 -3.13 10.50 1.29
C PRO A 37 -2.07 10.54 0.18
N PHE A 38 -2.43 11.18 -0.93
CA PHE A 38 -1.47 11.61 -1.93
C PHE A 38 -1.34 13.12 -1.75
N GLU A 39 -0.17 13.59 -1.34
CA GLU A 39 0.08 14.98 -1.02
C GLU A 39 0.65 15.71 -2.23
N ARG A 40 0.16 16.92 -2.51
CA ARG A 40 0.80 17.77 -3.51
C ARG A 40 2.16 18.18 -3.00
N VAL A 41 3.17 18.03 -3.85
CA VAL A 41 4.52 18.53 -3.60
C VAL A 41 4.80 19.72 -4.50
N ASP A 42 5.46 20.73 -3.95
CA ASP A 42 5.91 21.91 -4.69
C ASP A 42 7.31 21.62 -5.28
N SER A 43 7.32 20.87 -6.37
CA SER A 43 8.53 20.46 -7.10
C SER A 43 8.28 20.58 -8.60
N ALA A 44 9.34 20.91 -9.35
CA ALA A 44 9.26 21.02 -10.80
C ALA A 44 8.98 19.68 -11.49
N ASP A 45 9.44 18.57 -10.88
CA ASP A 45 9.47 17.24 -11.52
C ASP A 45 8.57 16.21 -10.81
N GLU A 46 8.01 16.55 -9.64
CA GLU A 46 7.14 15.68 -8.85
C GLU A 46 5.91 16.50 -8.43
N MET A 47 4.70 16.05 -8.77
CA MET A 47 3.46 16.76 -8.44
C MET A 47 2.75 16.17 -7.22
N TRP A 48 2.91 14.86 -6.99
CA TRP A 48 2.24 14.13 -5.93
C TRP A 48 3.20 13.15 -5.28
N ARG A 49 3.15 13.08 -3.96
CA ARG A 49 3.89 12.13 -3.13
C ARG A 49 2.95 11.30 -2.28
N ALA A 50 3.28 10.04 -2.12
CA ALA A 50 2.59 9.14 -1.18
C ALA A 50 3.64 8.31 -0.45
N ASP A 51 3.72 8.49 0.87
CA ASP A 51 4.65 7.74 1.71
C ASP A 51 3.96 6.46 2.23
N PHE A 52 4.60 5.30 1.99
CA PHE A 52 4.07 4.00 2.41
C PHE A 52 5.16 2.96 2.61
N ASP A 53 5.19 2.35 3.80
CA ASP A 53 6.16 1.32 4.15
C ASP A 53 5.61 -0.10 3.95
N PHE A 54 6.46 -0.98 3.42
CA PHE A 54 6.18 -2.41 3.33
C PHE A 54 6.99 -3.20 4.37
N VAL A 55 6.29 -3.80 5.33
CA VAL A 55 6.89 -4.75 6.27
C VAL A 55 6.65 -6.17 5.78
N LEU A 56 7.74 -6.88 5.44
CA LEU A 56 7.66 -8.27 5.00
C LEU A 56 7.95 -9.22 6.17
N CYS A 57 7.24 -10.35 6.20
CA CYS A 57 7.53 -11.41 7.17
C CYS A 57 8.63 -12.34 6.65
N ALA A 58 9.56 -12.73 7.53
CA ALA A 58 10.55 -13.75 7.19
C ALA A 58 9.86 -15.08 6.87
N THR A 59 10.43 -15.85 5.94
CA THR A 59 9.85 -17.13 5.50
C THR A 59 9.89 -18.20 6.61
N GLY A 60 10.77 -18.06 7.61
CA GLY A 60 10.94 -19.00 8.72
C GLY A 60 10.25 -18.65 10.05
N GLU A 61 9.59 -17.48 10.16
CA GLU A 61 8.84 -17.14 11.37
C GLU A 61 7.52 -17.91 11.42
N ALA A 62 7.46 -18.95 12.26
CA ALA A 62 6.19 -19.52 12.68
C ALA A 62 5.46 -18.49 13.54
N LYS A 63 4.20 -18.19 13.20
CA LYS A 63 3.33 -17.45 14.11
C LYS A 63 3.10 -18.32 15.34
N GLY A 64 3.71 -17.95 16.47
CA GLY A 64 3.31 -18.43 17.79
C GLY A 64 1.90 -18.00 18.15
#